data_AF-A0A8T4J993-F1
#
_entry.id   AF-A0A8T4J993-F1
#
_cell.length_a   1.000
_cell.length_b   1.000
_cell.length_c   1.000
_cell.angle_alpha   90.00
_cell.angle_beta   90.00
_cell.angle_gamma   90.00
#
_symmetry.space_group_name_H-M   'P 1'
#
loop_
_entity.id
_entity.type
_entity.pdbx_description
1 polymer ?
#
loop_
_entity_poly.entity_id
_entity_poly.type
_entity_poly.pdbx_seq_one_letter_code
_entity_poly.pdbx_strand_id
1 'polypeptide(L)' 'MARNKPRAKKLRLGKAAGSSVAAPFWAILKKLGRRRTHRWRLNPGERRHWRKNRLKK' A
#
# COMPACT_ATOMS: atom_id res chain seq x y z
N MET A 1 -0.45 3.12 -15.78
CA MET A 1 -1.89 3.51 -15.71
C MET A 1 -2.41 3.58 -17.14
N ALA A 2 -3.52 2.93 -17.48
CA ALA A 2 -4.09 3.06 -18.83
C ALA A 2 -4.64 4.48 -19.06
N ARG A 3 -4.48 4.99 -20.29
CA ARG A 3 -4.86 6.36 -20.70
C ARG A 3 -6.38 6.56 -20.71
N ASN A 4 -7.11 5.66 -21.36
CA ASN A 4 -8.57 5.69 -21.42
C ASN A 4 -9.16 4.63 -20.47
N LYS A 5 -9.85 5.05 -19.41
CA LYS A 5 -10.52 4.15 -18.46
C LYS A 5 -11.69 4.85 -17.77
N PRO A 6 -12.77 4.12 -17.44
CA PRO A 6 -13.90 4.68 -16.70
C PRO A 6 -13.48 5.28 -15.36
N ARG A 7 -14.20 6.32 -14.91
CA ARG A 7 -13.92 7.04 -13.65
C ARG A 7 -13.89 6.11 -12.45
N ALA A 8 -14.86 5.21 -12.32
CA ALA A 8 -14.92 4.23 -11.23
C ALA A 8 -13.65 3.35 -11.17
N LYS A 9 -13.17 2.90 -12.33
CA LYS A 9 -11.93 2.14 -12.43
C LYS A 9 -10.70 2.99 -12.09
N LYS A 10 -10.69 4.28 -12.46
CA LYS A 10 -9.63 5.22 -12.07
C LYS A 10 -9.55 5.38 -10.55
N LEU A 11 -10.69 5.53 -9.87
CA LEU A 11 -10.76 5.63 -8.41
C LEU A 11 -10.30 4.34 -7.72
N ARG A 12 -10.77 3.16 -8.16
CA ARG A 12 -10.31 1.87 -7.61
C ARG A 12 -8.79 1.70 -7.74
N LEU A 13 -8.24 2.06 -8.90
CA LEU A 13 -6.79 2.02 -9.13
C LEU A 13 -6.02 3.03 -8.27
N GLY A 14 -6.57 4.22 -8.05
CA GLY A 14 -5.99 5.25 -7.18
C GLY A 14 -5.94 4.79 -5.72
N LYS A 15 -7.05 4.23 -5.21
CA LYS A 15 -7.12 3.68 -3.85
C LYS A 15 -6.11 2.55 -3.65
N ALA A 16 -6.00 1.64 -4.62
CA ALA A 16 -5.04 0.54 -4.60
C ALA A 16 -3.57 1.00 -4.70
N ALA A 17 -3.30 2.17 -5.27
CA ALA A 17 -1.97 2.76 -5.28
C ALA A 17 -1.65 3.36 -3.90
N GLY A 18 -2.58 4.09 -3.30
CA GLY A 18 -2.42 4.70 -1.97
C GLY A 18 -2.19 3.68 -0.85
N SER A 19 -2.87 2.53 -0.89
CA SER A 19 -2.70 1.46 0.12
C SER A 19 -1.37 0.72 0.03
N SER A 20 -0.65 0.82 -1.10
CA SER A 20 0.64 0.14 -1.28
C SER A 20 1.81 0.82 -0.58
N VAL A 21 1.59 2.02 -0.04
CA VAL A 21 2.61 2.85 0.61
C VAL A 21 2.87 2.35 2.03
N ALA A 22 4.13 2.43 2.46
CA ALA A 22 4.49 2.07 3.83
C ALA A 22 3.94 3.11 4.81
N ALA A 23 3.48 2.65 5.98
CA ALA A 23 3.11 3.57 7.04
C ALA A 23 4.31 4.45 7.45
N PRO A 24 4.07 5.70 7.85
CA PRO A 24 5.12 6.60 8.27
C PRO A 24 5.80 6.10 9.55
N PHE A 25 7.09 6.42 9.69
CA PHE A 25 7.94 5.90 10.75
C PHE A 25 7.44 6.26 12.16
N TRP A 26 6.93 7.48 12.36
CA TRP A 26 6.39 7.91 13.65
C TRP A 26 5.18 7.06 14.09
N ALA A 27 4.36 6.59 13.15
CA ALA A 27 3.21 5.75 13.45
C ALA A 27 3.66 4.32 13.84
N ILE A 28 4.71 3.82 13.19
CA ILE A 28 5.35 2.54 13.55
C ILE A 28 5.93 2.63 14.96
N LEU A 29 6.67 3.70 15.27
CA LEU A 29 7.26 3.94 16.59
C LEU A 29 6.19 4.03 17.68
N LYS A 30 5.12 4.80 17.45
CA LYS A 30 4.03 4.96 18.41
C LYS A 30 3.33 3.64 18.72
N LYS A 31 3.14 2.77 17.73
CA LYS A 31 2.40 1.51 17.88
C LYS A 31 3.25 0.35 18.41
N LEU A 32 4.53 0.27 18.02
CA LEU A 32 5.35 -0.93 18.21
C LEU A 32 6.63 -0.69 19.03
N GLY A 33 6.96 0.57 19.33
CA GLY A 33 8.18 0.94 20.03
C GLY A 33 9.45 0.74 19.21
N ARG A 34 10.58 1.20 19.76
CA ARG A 34 11.87 1.32 19.04
C ARG A 34 12.54 -0.03 18.72
N ARG A 35 12.20 -1.11 19.44
CA ARG A 35 12.82 -2.44 19.30
C ARG A 35 12.25 -3.31 18.16
N ARG A 36 11.08 -2.95 17.61
CA ARG A 36 10.39 -3.74 16.57
C ARG A 36 10.26 -3.02 15.21
N THR A 37 10.77 -1.79 15.10
CA THR A 37 10.69 -0.94 13.89
C THR A 37 11.33 -1.54 12.64
N HIS A 38 12.45 -2.25 12.80
CA HIS A 38 13.23 -2.77 11.66
C HIS A 38 12.50 -3.87 10.87
N ARG A 39 11.62 -4.62 11.55
CA ARG A 39 10.94 -5.79 10.98
C ARG A 39 9.46 -5.54 10.67
N TRP A 40 8.82 -4.65 11.43
CA TRP A 40 7.39 -4.41 11.31
C TRP A 40 7.08 -3.24 10.38
N ARG A 41 6.78 -3.61 9.14
CA ARG A 41 6.07 -2.76 8.20
C ARG A 41 4.61 -2.85 8.58
N LEU A 42 3.99 -1.74 8.97
CA LEU A 42 2.60 -1.69 9.46
C LEU A 42 1.55 -2.22 8.47
N ASN A 43 1.91 -2.43 7.19
CA ASN A 43 1.04 -2.91 6.12
C ASN A 43 1.68 -4.11 5.35
N PRO A 44 1.91 -5.28 5.97
CA PRO A 44 2.56 -6.40 5.27
C PRO A 44 1.63 -7.07 4.25
N GLY A 45 0.32 -7.10 4.51
CA GLY A 45 -0.69 -7.70 3.61
C GLY A 45 -1.15 -6.79 2.47
N GLU A 46 -1.03 -5.46 2.61
CA GLU A 46 -1.46 -4.50 1.60
C GLU A 46 -0.36 -4.10 0.63
N ARG A 47 0.90 -4.47 0.94
CA ARG A 47 2.04 -4.24 0.05
C ARG A 47 1.95 -5.17 -1.15
N ARG A 48 1.94 -4.55 -2.32
CA ARG A 48 1.67 -5.25 -3.57
C ARG A 48 2.71 -4.85 -4.60
N HIS A 49 3.39 -5.83 -5.18
CA HIS A 49 4.27 -5.59 -6.32
C HIS A 49 3.51 -5.79 -7.62
N TRP A 50 3.58 -4.82 -8.53
CA TRP A 50 2.80 -4.82 -9.76
C TRP A 50 3.09 -6.03 -10.68
N ARG A 51 4.32 -6.58 -10.66
CA ARG A 51 4.65 -7.81 -11.42
C ARG A 51 4.20 -9.09 -10.73
N LYS A 52 4.22 -9.14 -9.39
CA LYS A 52 3.96 -10.39 -8.63
C LYS A 52 2.48 -10.54 -8.31
N ASN A 53 1.82 -9.46 -7.90
CA ASN A 53 0.45 -9.49 -7.39
C ASN A 53 -0.42 -8.54 -8.24
N ARG A 54 -1.17 -9.09 -9.20
CA ARG A 54 -2.05 -8.31 -10.09
C ARG A 54 -3.31 -7.85 -9.36
N LEU A 55 -3.87 -6.69 -9.74
CA LEU A 55 -5.22 -6.32 -9.30
C LEU A 55 -6.22 -7.17 -10.08
N LYS A 56 -7.11 -7.85 -9.38
CA LYS A 56 -8.31 -8.42 -10.01
C LYS A 56 -9.15 -7.26 -10.55
N LYS A 57 -9.61 -7.38 -11.80
CA LYS A 57 -10.45 -6.37 -12.48
C LYS A 57 -11.83 -6.32 -11.83
#